data_AF-Q5BZ34-F1
#
_entry.id   AF-Q5BZ34-F1
#
_cell.length_a   1.000
_cell.length_b   1.000
_cell.length_c   1.000
_cell.angle_alpha   90.00
_cell.angle_beta   90.00
_cell.angle_gamma   90.00
#
_symmetry.space_group_name_H-M   'P 1'
#
loop_
_entity.id
_entity.type
_entity.pdbx_description
1 polymer ?
#
loop_
_entity_poly.entity_id
_entity_poly.type
_entity_poly.pdbx_seq_one_letter_code
_entity_poly.pdbx_strand_id
1 'polypeptide(L)'
;LLILIKNSCYALHQYERQFSPLSDELITFINKQPNIEWKADRTKRFTSIHHAKSMMGVLLNSVDQHKLHHPIIHHNDINIKLPKYFDSRKYWKNCSSIRTIRDQSSCGSCWAFGAVESMSDRICIHSKVVVVDVVLVVMVVYQEWHGIIGKMKVLLQVDQMKHIQDVNHIHFQNVFIIQLQ
;
A
#
# COMPACT_ATOMS: atom_id res chain seq x y z
N LEU A 1 8.08 49.65 -49.65
CA LEU A 1 7.40 48.34 -49.81
C LEU A 1 8.25 47.30 -49.10
N LEU A 2 7.98 47.04 -47.81
CA LEU A 2 7.43 45.75 -47.31
C LEU A 2 8.42 44.59 -47.59
N ILE A 3 9.06 43.91 -46.63
CA ILE A 3 8.54 43.40 -45.35
C ILE A 3 9.73 43.25 -44.35
N LEU A 4 9.68 44.02 -43.26
CA LEU A 4 10.22 43.63 -41.96
C LEU A 4 9.07 42.99 -41.19
N ILE A 5 9.27 41.80 -40.64
CA ILE A 5 8.74 41.24 -39.37
C ILE A 5 8.85 39.71 -39.49
N LYS A 6 9.87 39.16 -38.83
CA LYS A 6 9.77 37.95 -38.01
C LYS A 6 10.98 37.92 -37.05
N ASN A 7 11.09 38.98 -36.25
CA ASN A 7 11.70 38.87 -34.94
C ASN A 7 10.84 37.95 -34.11
N SER A 8 11.37 36.80 -33.73
CA SER A 8 11.04 36.08 -32.49
C SER A 8 11.83 34.77 -32.46
N CYS A 9 13.13 34.90 -32.16
CA CYS A 9 13.88 33.82 -31.54
C CYS A 9 13.29 33.58 -30.14
N TYR A 10 12.19 32.84 -30.07
CA TYR A 10 11.68 32.27 -28.82
C TYR A 10 11.76 30.75 -28.94
N ALA A 11 12.98 30.24 -28.94
CA ALA A 11 13.21 28.91 -28.40
C ALA A 11 12.97 29.01 -26.88
N LEU A 12 11.71 28.90 -26.45
CA LEU A 12 11.38 28.69 -25.05
C LEU A 12 11.82 27.26 -24.69
N HIS A 13 13.10 27.13 -24.37
CA HIS A 13 13.58 26.05 -23.55
C HIS A 13 12.88 26.21 -22.20
N GLN A 14 11.78 25.48 -21.98
CA GLN A 14 11.16 25.39 -20.67
C GLN A 14 12.19 24.75 -19.75
N TYR A 15 12.94 25.57 -19.02
CA TYR A 15 13.77 25.12 -17.92
C TYR A 15 12.80 24.53 -16.88
N GLU A 16 12.75 23.20 -16.78
CA GLU A 16 11.98 22.52 -15.74
C GLU A 16 12.45 23.09 -14.39
N ARG A 17 11.55 23.80 -13.72
CA ARG A 17 11.87 24.46 -12.47
C ARG A 17 12.14 23.38 -11.43
N GLN A 18 13.41 23.10 -11.16
CA GLN A 18 13.80 22.04 -10.23
C GLN A 18 13.74 22.56 -8.80
N PHE A 19 12.85 21.99 -7.99
CA PHE A 19 12.77 22.29 -6.57
C PHE A 19 13.64 21.32 -5.77
N SER A 20 14.27 21.82 -4.69
CA SER A 20 14.91 20.93 -3.73
C SER A 20 13.83 20.03 -3.09
N PRO A 21 14.07 18.73 -2.95
CA PRO A 21 13.09 17.84 -2.35
C PRO A 21 12.72 18.26 -0.91
N LEU A 22 11.42 18.19 -0.58
CA LEU A 22 10.86 18.57 0.74
C LEU A 22 11.07 20.04 1.13
N SER A 23 11.36 20.95 0.18
CA SER A 23 11.60 22.36 0.46
C SER A 23 10.30 23.18 0.62
N ASP A 24 10.40 24.34 1.28
CA ASP A 24 9.25 25.25 1.46
C ASP A 24 8.79 25.87 0.13
N GLU A 25 9.71 26.06 -0.82
CA GLU A 25 9.39 26.53 -2.17
C GLU A 25 8.52 25.52 -2.91
N LEU A 26 8.82 24.22 -2.78
CA LEU A 26 8.01 23.16 -3.37
C LEU A 26 6.61 23.13 -2.74
N ILE A 27 6.52 23.21 -1.41
CA ILE A 27 5.23 23.27 -0.68
C ILE A 27 4.41 24.46 -1.15
N THR A 28 5.03 25.64 -1.24
CA THR A 28 4.38 26.88 -1.68
C THR A 28 3.92 26.77 -3.13
N PHE A 29 4.73 26.18 -4.00
CA PHE A 29 4.40 25.98 -5.40
C PHE A 29 3.20 25.04 -5.58
N ILE A 30 3.17 23.93 -4.83
CA ILE A 30 2.08 22.95 -4.83
C ILE A 30 0.77 23.60 -4.35
N ASN A 31 0.81 24.31 -3.21
CA ASN A 31 -0.39 24.91 -2.62
C ASN A 31 -0.96 26.10 -3.43
N LYS A 32 -0.22 26.64 -4.39
CA LYS A 32 -0.69 27.70 -5.29
C LYS A 32 -1.42 27.18 -6.53
N GLN A 33 -1.46 25.87 -6.75
CA GLN A 33 -2.13 25.29 -7.92
C GLN A 33 -3.66 25.48 -7.80
N PRO A 34 -4.34 25.98 -8.85
CA PRO A 34 -5.73 26.43 -8.77
C PRO A 34 -6.75 25.31 -8.51
N ASN A 35 -6.39 24.04 -8.73
CA ASN A 35 -7.30 22.88 -8.64
C ASN A 35 -6.76 21.78 -7.70
N ILE A 36 -6.06 22.14 -6.64
CA ILE A 36 -5.51 21.15 -5.71
C ILE A 36 -6.52 20.81 -4.60
N GLU A 37 -6.90 19.55 -4.49
CA GLU A 37 -7.84 19.06 -3.46
C GLU A 37 -7.14 18.64 -2.15
N TRP A 38 -5.81 18.68 -2.14
CA TRP A 38 -4.97 18.34 -1.00
C TRP A 38 -4.00 19.48 -0.69
N LYS A 39 -3.51 19.54 0.55
CA LYS A 39 -2.58 20.58 0.99
C LYS A 39 -1.21 19.95 1.28
N ALA A 40 -0.16 20.48 0.66
CA ALA A 40 1.21 20.13 1.00
C ALA A 40 1.62 20.82 2.32
N ASP A 41 2.35 20.10 3.16
CA ASP A 41 2.87 20.61 4.42
C ASP A 41 4.21 19.92 4.80
N ARG A 42 4.94 20.53 5.74
CA ARG A 42 6.19 19.99 6.28
C ARG A 42 5.91 18.70 7.07
N THR A 43 6.67 17.65 6.76
CA THR A 43 6.70 16.42 7.55
C THR A 43 7.95 16.36 8.41
N LYS A 44 7.80 15.95 9.67
CA LYS A 44 8.93 15.64 10.57
C LYS A 44 9.35 14.17 10.52
N ARG A 45 8.65 13.34 9.74
CA ARG A 45 8.89 11.89 9.66
C ARG A 45 10.25 11.56 9.01
N PHE A 46 10.64 12.33 8.01
CA PHE A 46 11.83 12.05 7.21
C PHE A 46 12.95 13.04 7.52
N THR A 47 14.13 12.50 7.82
CA THR A 47 15.35 13.27 8.10
C THR A 47 16.12 13.63 6.83
N SER A 48 15.94 12.85 5.75
CA SER A 48 16.57 13.06 4.45
C SER A 48 15.75 12.39 3.34
N ILE A 49 16.08 12.71 2.08
CA ILE A 49 15.51 11.99 0.94
C ILE A 49 15.95 10.54 0.89
N HIS A 50 17.16 10.23 1.36
CA HIS A 50 17.60 8.85 1.46
C HIS A 50 16.72 8.07 2.45
N HIS A 51 16.40 8.68 3.60
CA HIS A 51 15.46 8.09 4.56
C HIS A 51 14.05 7.96 3.96
N ALA A 52 13.55 8.97 3.24
CA ALA A 52 12.26 8.83 2.55
C ALA A 52 12.25 7.68 1.53
N LYS A 53 13.36 7.48 0.79
CA LYS A 53 13.53 6.38 -0.16
C LYS A 53 13.62 5.02 0.51
N SER A 54 14.33 4.89 1.63
CA SER A 54 14.45 3.61 2.35
C SER A 54 13.11 3.12 2.91
N MET A 55 12.14 4.03 3.10
CA MET A 55 10.79 3.71 3.54
C MET A 55 9.89 3.19 2.40
N MET A 56 10.30 3.31 1.14
CA MET A 56 9.56 2.86 -0.05
C MET A 56 10.11 1.52 -0.57
N GLY A 57 9.83 0.43 0.14
CA GLY A 57 10.43 -0.88 -0.16
C GLY A 57 9.67 -1.77 -1.15
N VAL A 58 8.63 -1.27 -1.83
CA VAL A 58 7.93 -2.05 -2.87
C VAL A 58 8.77 -2.06 -4.15
N LEU A 59 9.03 -3.25 -4.68
CA LEU A 59 9.54 -3.43 -6.03
C LEU A 59 8.35 -3.64 -6.97
N LEU A 60 8.18 -2.73 -7.94
CA LEU A 60 7.08 -2.82 -8.90
C LEU A 60 7.40 -3.88 -9.95
N ASN A 61 6.46 -4.81 -10.14
CA ASN A 61 6.53 -5.79 -11.21
C ASN A 61 6.04 -5.17 -12.52
N SER A 62 6.39 -5.79 -13.65
CA SER A 62 5.79 -5.41 -14.94
C SER A 62 4.29 -5.70 -14.94
N VAL A 63 3.54 -5.01 -15.81
CA VAL A 63 2.08 -5.23 -15.95
C VAL A 63 1.77 -6.70 -16.26
N ASP A 64 2.60 -7.34 -17.09
CA ASP A 64 2.43 -8.75 -17.47
C ASP A 64 2.68 -9.69 -16.28
N GLN A 65 3.71 -9.42 -15.48
CA GLN A 65 3.95 -10.15 -14.24
C GLN A 65 2.81 -9.96 -13.25
N HIS A 66 2.24 -8.76 -13.13
CA HIS A 66 1.08 -8.53 -12.27
C HIS A 66 -0.14 -9.37 -12.68
N LYS A 67 -0.46 -9.40 -13.98
CA LYS A 67 -1.59 -10.19 -14.51
C LYS A 67 -1.40 -11.70 -14.34
N LEU A 68 -0.16 -12.18 -14.45
CA LEU A 68 0.16 -13.60 -14.26
C LEU A 68 -0.03 -14.06 -12.81
N HIS A 69 0.37 -13.23 -11.84
CA HIS A 69 0.33 -13.62 -10.43
C HIS A 69 -1.01 -13.30 -9.76
N HIS A 70 -1.71 -12.25 -10.19
CA HIS A 70 -2.93 -11.76 -9.54
C HIS A 70 -4.12 -11.80 -10.51
N PRO A 71 -4.87 -12.92 -10.58
CA PRO A 71 -6.02 -13.02 -11.46
C PRO A 71 -7.09 -12.01 -11.05
N ILE A 72 -7.65 -11.30 -12.04
CA ILE A 72 -8.79 -10.41 -11.84
C ILE A 72 -10.02 -11.28 -11.62
N ILE A 73 -10.65 -11.16 -10.45
CA ILE A 73 -11.88 -11.86 -10.12
C ILE A 73 -13.06 -11.00 -10.57
N HIS A 74 -13.88 -11.53 -11.46
CA HIS A 74 -15.12 -10.89 -11.88
C HIS A 74 -16.26 -11.34 -10.97
N HIS A 75 -16.92 -10.38 -10.33
CA HIS A 75 -18.16 -10.62 -9.58
C HIS A 75 -19.34 -10.26 -10.48
N ASN A 76 -20.12 -11.25 -10.91
CA ASN A 76 -21.29 -11.07 -11.79
C ASN A 76 -22.55 -10.65 -11.02
N ASP A 77 -22.38 -9.78 -10.02
CA ASP A 77 -23.46 -9.33 -9.16
C ASP A 77 -24.15 -8.09 -9.75
N ILE A 78 -24.89 -8.31 -10.83
CA ILE A 78 -25.65 -7.28 -11.57
C ILE A 78 -26.69 -6.52 -10.71
N ASN A 79 -27.01 -7.03 -9.51
CA ASN A 79 -27.99 -6.44 -8.61
C ASN A 79 -27.40 -5.82 -7.33
N ILE A 80 -26.07 -5.79 -7.15
CA ILE A 80 -25.47 -5.16 -5.98
C ILE A 80 -25.41 -3.64 -6.19
N LYS A 81 -26.24 -2.91 -5.43
CA LYS A 81 -26.18 -1.46 -5.35
C LYS A 81 -25.11 -1.03 -4.35
N LEU A 82 -23.95 -0.63 -4.85
CA LEU A 82 -22.86 -0.12 -4.01
C LEU A 82 -23.24 1.24 -3.37
N PRO A 83 -22.87 1.47 -2.10
CA PRO A 83 -23.11 2.75 -1.45
C PRO A 83 -22.22 3.84 -2.04
N LYS A 84 -22.72 5.09 -2.05
CA LYS A 84 -21.93 6.26 -2.48
C LYS A 84 -20.70 6.52 -1.60
N TYR A 85 -20.78 6.13 -0.32
CA TYR A 85 -19.70 6.26 0.65
C TYR A 85 -19.56 4.96 1.44
N PHE A 86 -18.33 4.50 1.63
CA PHE A 86 -18.03 3.29 2.39
C PHE A 86 -16.79 3.52 3.27
N ASP A 87 -16.86 3.06 4.52
CA ASP A 87 -15.75 3.09 5.47
C ASP A 87 -15.77 1.78 6.25
N SER A 88 -14.77 0.92 5.98
CA SER A 88 -14.63 -0.40 6.60
C SER A 88 -14.68 -0.33 8.13
N ARG A 89 -14.13 0.74 8.73
CA ARG A 89 -14.10 0.93 10.19
C ARG A 89 -15.49 1.15 10.78
N LYS A 90 -16.41 1.73 9.99
CA LYS A 90 -17.80 1.95 10.39
C LYS A 90 -18.67 0.71 10.18
N TYR A 91 -18.35 -0.11 9.19
CA TYR A 91 -19.11 -1.31 8.87
C TYR A 91 -18.72 -2.48 9.79
N TRP A 92 -17.42 -2.77 9.94
CA TRP A 92 -16.89 -3.81 10.82
C TRP A 92 -16.36 -3.23 12.12
N LYS A 93 -17.24 -2.62 12.91
CA LYS A 93 -16.87 -1.89 14.14
C LYS A 93 -16.13 -2.74 15.19
N ASN A 94 -16.40 -4.04 15.19
CA ASN A 94 -15.79 -4.99 16.13
C ASN A 94 -14.37 -5.40 15.74
N CYS A 95 -13.93 -5.08 14.52
CA CYS A 95 -12.58 -5.34 14.05
C CYS A 95 -11.69 -4.13 14.32
N SER A 96 -11.05 -4.13 15.50
CA SER A 96 -10.12 -3.08 15.92
C SER A 96 -8.92 -2.96 14.95
N SER A 97 -8.50 -4.07 14.34
CA SER A 97 -7.39 -4.13 13.38
C SER A 97 -7.51 -3.13 12.22
N ILE A 98 -8.73 -2.88 11.73
CA ILE A 98 -9.03 -1.97 10.61
C ILE A 98 -8.74 -0.51 10.98
N ARG A 99 -8.77 -0.18 12.28
CA ARG A 99 -8.51 1.18 12.80
C ARG A 99 -7.05 1.38 13.19
N THR A 100 -6.28 0.30 13.28
CA THR A 100 -4.91 0.33 13.76
C THR A 100 -3.98 0.86 12.67
N ILE A 101 -3.26 1.93 12.98
CA ILE A 101 -2.17 2.45 12.14
C ILE A 101 -0.86 1.88 12.66
N ARG A 102 -0.13 1.13 11.81
CA ARG A 102 1.13 0.50 12.19
C ARG A 102 2.33 1.32 11.71
N ASP A 103 3.47 1.13 12.37
CA ASP A 103 4.73 1.78 11.99
C ASP A 103 5.76 0.74 11.51
N GLN A 104 6.20 0.90 10.26
CA GLN A 104 7.24 0.05 9.65
C GLN A 104 8.65 0.34 10.18
N SER A 105 8.79 1.28 11.11
CA SER A 105 10.08 1.74 11.66
C SER A 105 11.02 2.19 10.52
N SER A 106 12.34 2.08 10.68
CA SER A 106 13.32 2.48 9.65
C SER A 106 13.59 1.39 8.59
N CYS A 107 12.60 0.56 8.28
CA CYS A 107 12.71 -0.53 7.30
C CYS A 107 11.75 -0.31 6.12
N GLY A 108 12.17 -0.63 4.90
CA GLY A 108 11.32 -0.67 3.70
C GLY A 108 10.38 -1.88 3.66
N SER A 109 9.66 -2.14 4.75
CA SER A 109 8.79 -3.31 4.92
C SER A 109 7.33 -3.03 4.60
N CYS A 110 7.01 -1.88 3.99
CA CYS A 110 5.63 -1.48 3.65
C CYS A 110 4.85 -2.53 2.85
N TRP A 111 5.53 -3.29 1.98
CA TRP A 111 4.93 -4.41 1.24
C TRP A 111 4.40 -5.51 2.18
N ALA A 112 5.14 -5.81 3.26
CA ALA A 112 4.76 -6.80 4.26
C ALA A 112 3.66 -6.24 5.17
N PHE A 113 3.79 -4.98 5.60
CA PHE A 113 2.79 -4.32 6.45
C PHE A 113 1.42 -4.23 5.77
N GLY A 114 1.35 -3.81 4.51
CA GLY A 114 0.06 -3.73 3.79
C GLY A 114 -0.61 -5.10 3.62
N ALA A 115 0.19 -6.16 3.42
CA ALA A 115 -0.32 -7.53 3.33
C ALA A 115 -0.89 -8.02 4.66
N VAL A 116 -0.13 -7.92 5.76
CA VAL A 116 -0.52 -8.45 7.07
C VAL A 116 -1.60 -7.61 7.76
N GLU A 117 -1.68 -6.31 7.46
CA GLU A 117 -2.82 -5.44 7.81
C GLU A 117 -4.10 -5.98 7.19
N SER A 118 -4.10 -6.17 5.87
CA SER A 118 -5.25 -6.69 5.13
C SER A 118 -5.64 -8.11 5.55
N MET A 119 -4.67 -8.97 5.86
CA MET A 119 -4.93 -10.33 6.35
C MET A 119 -5.61 -10.31 7.72
N SER A 120 -5.09 -9.51 8.66
CA SER A 120 -5.68 -9.38 10.00
C SER A 120 -7.13 -8.92 9.93
N ASP A 121 -7.40 -7.92 9.08
CA ASP A 121 -8.75 -7.41 8.84
C ASP A 121 -9.68 -8.50 8.27
N ARG A 122 -9.22 -9.23 7.25
CA ARG A 122 -10.00 -10.30 6.62
C ARG A 122 -10.30 -11.44 7.59
N ILE A 123 -9.36 -11.83 8.45
CA ILE A 123 -9.59 -12.87 9.45
C ILE A 123 -10.68 -12.41 10.41
N CYS A 124 -10.61 -11.17 10.92
CA CYS A 124 -11.65 -10.65 11.80
C CYS A 124 -13.03 -10.60 11.12
N ILE A 125 -13.08 -10.12 9.87
CA ILE A 125 -14.33 -10.02 9.09
C ILE A 125 -14.98 -11.40 8.88
N HIS A 126 -14.20 -12.44 8.55
CA HIS A 126 -14.74 -13.77 8.24
C HIS A 126 -15.05 -14.59 9.49
N SER A 127 -14.17 -14.54 10.49
CA SER A 127 -14.35 -15.31 11.74
C SER A 127 -15.36 -14.66 12.70
N LYS A 128 -15.64 -13.36 12.55
CA LYS A 128 -16.37 -12.53 13.53
C LYS A 128 -15.73 -12.53 14.92
N VAL A 129 -14.46 -12.94 15.03
CA VAL A 129 -13.67 -12.91 16.27
C VAL A 129 -12.84 -11.64 16.28
N VAL A 130 -12.69 -11.03 17.45
CA VAL A 130 -11.77 -9.92 17.66
C VAL A 130 -10.35 -10.44 17.57
N VAL A 131 -9.70 -10.23 16.43
CA VAL A 131 -8.28 -10.56 16.25
C VAL A 131 -7.46 -9.35 16.72
N VAL A 132 -6.74 -9.53 17.82
CA VAL A 132 -5.77 -8.55 18.32
C VAL A 132 -4.40 -9.00 17.81
N ASP A 133 -3.91 -8.31 16.80
CA ASP A 133 -2.54 -8.37 16.29
C ASP A 133 -1.99 -9.77 16.03
N VAL A 134 -2.20 -10.23 14.80
CA VAL A 134 -1.42 -11.38 14.32
C VAL A 134 0.04 -10.95 14.25
N VAL A 135 0.93 -11.65 14.97
CA VAL A 135 2.41 -11.45 14.96
C VAL A 135 2.98 -11.94 13.62
N LEU A 136 2.42 -11.45 12.52
CA LEU A 136 2.69 -11.89 11.15
C LEU A 136 3.86 -11.11 10.55
N VAL A 137 4.01 -9.83 10.89
CA VAL A 137 4.95 -8.92 10.24
C VAL A 137 6.40 -9.41 10.36
N VAL A 138 6.85 -9.72 11.59
CA VAL A 138 8.25 -10.14 11.86
C VAL A 138 8.54 -11.48 11.19
N MET A 139 7.59 -12.40 11.20
CA MET A 139 7.73 -13.72 10.57
C MET A 139 7.84 -13.63 9.04
N VAL A 140 6.96 -12.83 8.41
CA VAL A 140 6.96 -12.61 6.96
C VAL A 140 8.27 -11.98 6.50
N VAL A 141 8.75 -10.95 7.23
CA VAL A 141 10.00 -10.28 6.87
C VAL A 141 11.21 -11.22 7.03
N TYR A 142 11.27 -12.02 8.10
CA TYR A 142 12.40 -12.92 8.37
C TYR A 142 12.46 -14.11 7.40
N GLN A 143 11.32 -14.73 7.09
CA GLN A 143 11.28 -15.89 6.17
C GLN A 143 11.67 -15.53 4.74
N GLU A 144 11.29 -14.34 4.26
CA GLU A 144 11.70 -13.83 2.94
C GLU A 144 13.16 -13.41 2.91
N TRP A 145 13.71 -12.88 4.01
CA TRP A 145 15.14 -12.55 4.09
C TRP A 145 16.05 -13.77 3.92
N HIS A 146 15.60 -14.94 4.36
CA HIS A 146 16.32 -16.21 4.18
C HIS A 146 15.93 -16.97 2.89
N GLY A 147 14.93 -16.50 2.15
CA GLY A 147 14.45 -17.12 0.90
C GLY A 147 14.41 -16.09 -0.24
N ILE A 148 15.45 -16.07 -1.07
CA ILE A 148 15.56 -15.46 -2.41
C ILE A 148 14.58 -14.29 -2.69
N ILE A 149 15.15 -13.07 -2.75
CA ILE A 149 14.58 -11.82 -3.29
C ILE A 149 13.36 -12.07 -4.20
N GLY A 150 12.18 -11.66 -3.74
CA GLY A 150 11.04 -11.33 -4.59
C GLY A 150 9.95 -12.40 -4.77
N LYS A 151 9.75 -13.35 -3.86
CA LYS A 151 8.60 -14.27 -3.93
C LYS A 151 7.83 -14.37 -2.62
N MET A 152 6.75 -13.58 -2.52
CA MET A 152 5.77 -13.62 -1.43
C MET A 152 5.28 -15.05 -1.14
N LYS A 153 5.84 -15.68 -0.10
CA LYS A 153 5.37 -16.92 0.51
C LYS A 153 5.02 -16.64 1.96
N VAL A 154 3.76 -16.26 2.17
CA VAL A 154 3.23 -16.07 3.53
C VAL A 154 3.03 -17.45 4.17
N LEU A 155 3.94 -17.84 5.05
CA LEU A 155 3.78 -19.04 5.88
C LEU A 155 3.05 -18.63 7.16
N LEU A 156 1.76 -18.94 7.23
CA LEU A 156 1.04 -18.92 8.50
C LEU A 156 1.50 -20.11 9.33
N GLN A 157 2.17 -19.88 10.47
CA GLN A 157 2.33 -20.92 11.48
C GLN A 157 0.96 -21.19 12.11
N VAL A 158 0.41 -22.37 11.80
CA VAL A 158 -0.89 -22.86 12.28
C VAL A 158 -0.96 -22.90 13.82
N ASP A 159 0.19 -22.99 14.51
CA ASP A 159 0.27 -23.10 15.96
C ASP A 159 -0.30 -21.90 16.73
N GLN A 160 -0.27 -20.69 16.16
CA GLN A 160 -0.86 -19.49 16.77
C GLN A 160 -2.38 -19.39 16.57
N MET A 161 -2.96 -20.24 15.70
CA MET A 161 -4.40 -20.24 15.37
C MET A 161 -5.18 -21.39 16.03
N LYS A 162 -4.57 -22.18 16.92
CA LYS A 162 -5.22 -23.34 17.59
C LYS A 162 -6.48 -22.99 18.40
N HIS A 163 -6.73 -21.71 18.69
CA HIS A 163 -7.96 -21.24 19.34
C HIS A 163 -9.06 -20.78 18.38
N ILE A 164 -8.81 -20.75 17.06
CA ILE A 164 -9.79 -20.36 16.05
C ILE A 164 -10.36 -21.66 15.45
N GLN A 165 -11.49 -22.14 15.97
CA GLN A 165 -12.12 -23.39 15.52
C GLN A 165 -12.64 -23.35 14.06
N ASP A 166 -12.64 -22.19 13.41
CA ASP A 166 -13.26 -21.95 12.09
C ASP A 166 -12.29 -21.62 10.94
N VAL A 167 -10.97 -21.81 11.10
CA VAL A 167 -10.00 -21.47 10.03
C VAL A 167 -10.23 -22.32 8.76
N ASN A 168 -10.76 -23.54 8.90
CA ASN A 168 -10.98 -24.47 7.79
C ASN A 168 -12.06 -24.01 6.78
N HIS A 169 -12.90 -23.03 7.14
CA HIS A 169 -13.93 -22.48 6.25
C HIS A 169 -13.54 -21.15 5.61
N ILE A 170 -12.36 -20.59 5.94
CA ILE A 170 -11.88 -19.35 5.35
C ILE A 170 -11.21 -19.68 4.02
N HIS A 171 -11.90 -19.40 2.92
CA HIS A 171 -11.36 -19.54 1.57
C HIS A 171 -10.31 -18.44 1.32
N PHE A 172 -9.09 -18.66 1.79
CA PHE A 172 -7.95 -17.84 1.42
C PHE A 172 -7.54 -18.19 0.00
N GLN A 173 -8.13 -17.54 -1.00
CA GLN A 173 -7.57 -17.60 -2.34
C GLN A 173 -6.14 -17.02 -2.26
N ASN A 174 -5.14 -17.89 -2.49
CA ASN A 174 -3.69 -17.65 -2.46
C ASN A 174 -2.97 -17.69 -1.10
N VAL A 175 -3.49 -18.38 -0.07
CA VAL A 175 -2.69 -18.71 1.14
C VAL A 175 -2.48 -20.22 1.22
N PHE A 176 -1.22 -20.66 1.07
CA PHE A 176 -0.84 -22.05 1.26
C PHE A 176 -0.82 -22.37 2.76
N ILE A 177 -1.83 -23.09 3.24
CA ILE A 177 -1.81 -23.71 4.58
C ILE A 177 -0.91 -24.96 4.47
N ILE A 178 0.33 -24.87 4.93
CA ILE A 178 1.18 -26.04 5.09
C ILE A 178 0.82 -26.67 6.44
N GLN A 179 0.09 -27.78 6.43
CA GLN A 179 0.05 -28.69 7.57
C GLN A 179 1.41 -29.39 7.67
N LEU A 180 2.18 -29.08 8.70
CA LEU A 180 3.32 -29.89 9.09
C LEU A 180 2.76 -31.07 9.89
N GLN A 181 2.91 -32.29 9.37
CA GLN A 181 2.86 -33.52 10.16
C GLN A 181 4.16 -33.67 10.96
#